data_AF-R6VX44-F1
#
_entry.id   AF-R6VX44-F1
#
_cell.length_a   1.000
_cell.length_b   1.000
_cell.length_c   1.000
_cell.angle_alpha   90.00
_cell.angle_beta   90.00
_cell.angle_gamma   90.00
#
_symmetry.space_group_name_H-M   'P 1'
#
loop_
_entity.id
_entity.type
_entity.pdbx_description
1 polymer ?
#
loop_
_entity_poly.entity_id
_entity_poly.type
_entity_poly.pdbx_seq_one_letter_code
_entity_poly.pdbx_strand_id
1 'polypeptide(L)'
;MEVFYYSEKACLTFAERINSFAAKVKGVNVYSMVIPKQCAYYIKDSKKYGSLWDQSMKADTTIKNALNGVTYVDAYHALERHTSEEIYARTDHHWTGLGAFYAAEEFAKTAGVPFASLNQYELKRREGYVGTMYNFTNRNPKLLNNPEDFITLVPNVNHMADYYDKDYKFVTEHDIFWYISDQMKSGWYSTFLGNDDYMVRIKSPVCKNGRKLMIIKDSYGNALSPLFLSSFEEIYIADLRYMNVNAIDFINNHGVTDVLFAICSYSAVNGNISSRINTITTLGK
;
A
#
# COMPACT_ATOMS: atom_id res chain seq x y z
N MET A 1 -18.44 -0.26 0.64
CA MET A 1 -17.28 -0.90 1.31
C MET A 1 -17.37 -2.41 1.16
N GLU A 2 -16.22 -3.06 1.07
CA GLU A 2 -16.10 -4.53 1.08
C GLU A 2 -16.12 -5.05 2.51
N VAL A 3 -16.74 -6.21 2.73
CA VAL A 3 -16.66 -6.91 4.02
C VAL A 3 -15.42 -7.80 4.06
N PHE A 4 -14.85 -7.98 5.25
CA PHE A 4 -13.67 -8.80 5.46
C PHE A 4 -14.01 -10.02 6.32
N TYR A 5 -13.49 -11.18 5.93
CA TYR A 5 -13.66 -12.44 6.65
C TYR A 5 -12.31 -12.98 7.11
N TYR A 6 -12.17 -13.17 8.41
CA TYR A 6 -11.01 -13.73 9.08
C TYR A 6 -10.81 -15.20 8.70
N SER A 7 -9.55 -15.56 8.49
CA SER A 7 -9.10 -16.94 8.38
C SER A 7 -7.74 -17.08 9.06
N GLU A 8 -7.72 -17.75 10.21
CA GLU A 8 -6.50 -18.00 10.97
C GLU A 8 -5.42 -18.67 10.11
N LYS A 9 -5.80 -19.76 9.43
CA LYS A 9 -4.90 -20.49 8.52
C LYS A 9 -4.27 -19.56 7.48
N ALA A 10 -5.07 -18.69 6.85
CA ALA A 10 -4.55 -17.78 5.82
C ALA A 10 -3.63 -16.71 6.42
N CYS A 11 -3.95 -16.19 7.60
CA CYS A 11 -3.11 -15.25 8.35
C CYS A 11 -1.75 -15.87 8.68
N LEU A 12 -1.74 -17.07 9.25
CA LEU A 12 -0.51 -17.79 9.59
C LEU A 12 0.32 -18.11 8.33
N THR A 13 -0.34 -18.51 7.24
CA THR A 13 0.33 -18.77 5.95
C THR A 13 0.99 -17.51 5.40
N PHE A 14 0.33 -16.35 5.50
CA PHE A 14 0.91 -15.07 5.07
C PHE A 14 2.15 -14.70 5.89
N ALA A 15 2.07 -14.79 7.23
CA ALA A 15 3.18 -14.52 8.12
C ALA A 15 4.38 -15.45 7.83
N GLU A 16 4.14 -16.76 7.66
CA GLU A 16 5.18 -17.74 7.32
C GLU A 16 5.92 -17.39 6.02
N ARG A 17 5.20 -16.92 5.00
CA ARG A 17 5.78 -16.50 3.72
C ARG A 17 6.70 -15.29 3.86
N ILE A 18 6.31 -14.28 4.65
CA ILE A 18 7.16 -13.11 4.91
C ILE A 18 8.35 -13.47 5.80
N ASN A 19 8.16 -14.32 6.82
CA ASN A 19 9.26 -14.83 7.65
C ASN A 19 10.31 -15.56 6.77
N SER A 20 9.83 -16.40 5.85
CA SER A 20 10.69 -17.12 4.89
C SER A 20 11.40 -16.19 3.92
N PHE A 21 10.77 -15.08 3.52
CA PHE A 21 11.40 -14.03 2.74
C PHE A 21 12.52 -13.35 3.55
N ALA A 22 12.23 -12.91 4.77
CA ALA A 22 13.18 -12.21 5.63
C ALA A 22 14.43 -13.04 5.93
N ALA A 23 14.28 -14.36 6.12
CA ALA A 23 15.40 -15.28 6.31
C ALA A 23 16.39 -15.32 5.12
N LYS A 24 15.96 -14.91 3.91
CA LYS A 24 16.78 -14.90 2.68
C LYS A 24 17.52 -13.57 2.45
N VAL A 25 17.15 -12.49 3.14
CA VAL A 25 17.73 -11.14 2.97
C VAL A 25 18.44 -10.67 4.25
N LYS A 26 19.52 -11.37 4.62
CA LYS A 26 20.28 -11.04 5.84
C LYS A 26 20.88 -9.63 5.75
N GLY A 27 20.71 -8.85 6.82
CA GLY A 27 21.20 -7.47 6.90
C GLY A 27 20.26 -6.41 6.33
N VAL A 28 19.09 -6.83 5.82
CA VAL A 28 18.01 -5.94 5.35
C VAL A 28 16.88 -5.96 6.38
N ASN A 29 16.35 -4.79 6.74
CA ASN A 29 15.19 -4.73 7.61
C ASN A 29 13.94 -5.10 6.81
N VAL A 30 13.15 -6.05 7.29
CA VAL A 30 11.89 -6.44 6.65
C VAL A 30 10.72 -6.04 7.53
N TYR A 31 9.74 -5.37 6.95
CA TYR A 31 8.56 -4.85 7.61
C TYR A 31 7.28 -5.44 7.01
N SER A 32 6.28 -5.68 7.84
CA SER A 32 4.94 -6.08 7.42
C SER A 32 3.92 -5.07 7.89
N MET A 33 3.25 -4.44 6.93
CA MET A 33 2.14 -3.52 7.15
C MET A 33 0.90 -4.08 6.47
N VAL A 34 0.04 -4.70 7.27
CA VAL A 34 -1.26 -5.19 6.80
C VAL A 34 -2.26 -4.05 6.90
N ILE A 35 -2.73 -3.58 5.75
CA ILE A 35 -3.59 -2.39 5.70
C ILE A 35 -5.05 -2.82 5.79
N PRO A 36 -5.82 -2.41 6.82
CA PRO A 36 -7.21 -2.79 6.94
C PRO A 36 -8.07 -2.23 5.81
N LYS A 37 -9.21 -2.88 5.55
CA LYS A 37 -10.28 -2.35 4.69
C LYS A 37 -11.18 -1.41 5.50
N GLN A 38 -12.00 -0.60 4.82
CA GLN A 38 -12.97 0.32 5.45
C GLN A 38 -13.86 -0.34 6.50
N CYS A 39 -14.22 -1.62 6.28
CA CYS A 39 -15.10 -2.35 7.19
C CYS A 39 -14.51 -2.54 8.59
N ALA A 40 -13.19 -2.42 8.76
CA ALA A 40 -12.56 -2.45 10.08
C ALA A 40 -13.10 -1.35 11.02
N TYR A 41 -13.53 -0.22 10.46
CA TYR A 41 -13.91 0.96 11.24
C TYR A 41 -15.39 1.32 11.08
N TYR A 42 -15.94 1.17 9.87
CA TYR A 42 -17.23 1.77 9.52
C TYR A 42 -18.40 0.78 9.43
N ILE A 43 -18.17 -0.51 9.74
CA ILE A 43 -19.23 -1.54 9.58
C ILE A 43 -20.04 -1.80 10.85
N LYS A 44 -19.55 -1.38 12.03
CA LYS A 44 -20.04 -1.83 13.35
C LYS A 44 -21.54 -1.64 13.54
N ASP A 45 -22.09 -0.52 13.08
CA ASP A 45 -23.51 -0.18 13.24
C ASP A 45 -24.43 -0.83 12.18
N SER A 46 -23.86 -1.61 11.24
CA SER A 46 -24.63 -2.35 10.25
C SER A 46 -25.45 -3.46 10.90
N LYS A 47 -26.78 -3.44 10.71
CA LYS A 47 -27.66 -4.52 11.20
C LYS A 47 -27.33 -5.90 10.62
N LYS A 48 -26.82 -5.95 9.39
CA LYS A 48 -26.55 -7.20 8.66
C LYS A 48 -25.12 -7.70 8.85
N TYR A 49 -24.16 -6.78 8.91
CA TYR A 49 -22.73 -7.11 8.85
C TYR A 49 -21.93 -6.58 10.05
N GLY A 50 -22.60 -5.94 11.01
CA GLY A 50 -21.96 -5.32 12.17
C GLY A 50 -21.13 -6.31 12.97
N SER A 51 -21.56 -7.58 13.07
CA SER A 51 -20.81 -8.64 13.75
C SER A 51 -19.44 -8.98 13.14
N LEU A 52 -19.12 -8.47 11.95
CA LEU A 52 -17.83 -8.69 11.28
C LEU A 52 -16.78 -7.62 11.65
N TRP A 53 -17.13 -6.59 12.44
CA TRP A 53 -16.28 -5.42 12.70
C TRP A 53 -14.90 -5.78 13.26
N ASP A 54 -14.81 -6.80 14.12
CA ASP A 54 -13.57 -7.18 14.82
C ASP A 54 -12.68 -8.12 13.99
N GLN A 55 -13.13 -8.59 12.83
CA GLN A 55 -12.40 -9.59 12.06
C GLN A 55 -11.10 -9.06 11.47
N SER A 56 -11.06 -7.77 11.09
CA SER A 56 -9.82 -7.13 10.63
C SER A 56 -8.77 -7.06 11.74
N MET A 57 -9.17 -6.67 12.96
CA MET A 57 -8.27 -6.65 14.13
C MET A 57 -7.77 -8.05 14.50
N LYS A 58 -8.65 -9.06 14.45
CA LYS A 58 -8.28 -10.48 14.68
C LYS A 58 -7.24 -10.96 13.67
N ALA A 59 -7.41 -10.64 12.38
CA ALA A 59 -6.43 -10.99 11.34
C ALA A 59 -5.09 -10.30 11.60
N ASP A 60 -5.11 -9.00 11.82
CA ASP A 60 -3.90 -8.20 12.06
C ASP A 60 -3.12 -8.70 13.29
N THR A 61 -3.81 -8.93 14.42
CA THR A 61 -3.21 -9.50 15.64
C THR A 61 -2.64 -10.90 15.41
N THR A 62 -3.34 -11.76 14.66
CA THR A 62 -2.87 -13.11 14.32
C THR A 62 -1.59 -13.06 13.50
N ILE A 63 -1.54 -12.19 12.48
CA ILE A 63 -0.36 -12.00 11.64
C ILE A 63 0.79 -11.46 12.49
N LYS A 64 0.58 -10.37 13.23
CA LYS A 64 1.55 -9.75 14.13
C LYS A 64 2.24 -10.77 15.04
N ASN A 65 1.46 -11.61 15.71
CA ASN A 65 1.99 -12.59 16.67
C ASN A 65 2.75 -13.74 16.00
N ALA A 66 2.54 -13.98 14.70
CA ALA A 66 3.19 -15.02 13.93
C ALA A 66 4.44 -14.53 13.17
N LEU A 67 4.73 -13.22 13.16
CA LEU A 67 5.92 -12.67 12.52
C LEU A 67 7.19 -13.03 13.29
N ASN A 68 8.23 -13.40 12.56
CA ASN A 68 9.55 -13.77 13.09
C ASN A 68 10.65 -13.28 12.14
N GLY A 69 11.57 -12.47 12.64
CA GLY A 69 12.57 -11.78 11.81
C GLY A 69 11.98 -10.67 10.92
N VAL A 70 10.73 -10.26 11.20
CA VAL A 70 9.98 -9.23 10.46
C VAL A 70 9.40 -8.25 11.47
N THR A 71 9.54 -6.96 11.21
CA THR A 71 9.03 -5.90 12.07
C THR A 71 7.58 -5.56 11.69
N TYR A 72 6.66 -5.68 12.64
CA TYR A 72 5.27 -5.31 12.46
C TYR A 72 5.08 -3.78 12.42
N VAL A 73 4.23 -3.29 11.51
CA VAL A 73 3.82 -1.88 11.41
C VAL A 73 2.33 -1.77 11.73
N ASP A 74 1.98 -0.98 12.75
CA ASP A 74 0.61 -0.87 13.27
C ASP A 74 -0.27 0.10 12.49
N ALA A 75 -0.52 -0.22 11.21
CA ALA A 75 -1.42 0.57 10.37
C ALA A 75 -2.86 0.58 10.91
N TYR A 76 -3.29 -0.48 11.60
CA TYR A 76 -4.65 -0.55 12.12
C TYR A 76 -4.92 0.57 13.13
N HIS A 77 -4.12 0.67 14.19
CA HIS A 77 -4.35 1.70 15.20
C HIS A 77 -3.93 3.08 14.69
N ALA A 78 -2.98 3.16 13.77
CA ALA A 78 -2.65 4.41 13.08
C ALA A 78 -3.87 5.02 12.41
N LEU A 79 -4.61 4.24 11.63
CA LEU A 79 -5.82 4.69 10.95
C LEU A 79 -7.01 4.87 11.91
N GLU A 80 -7.14 4.02 12.93
CA GLU A 80 -8.25 4.07 13.90
C GLU A 80 -8.39 5.46 14.56
N ARG A 81 -7.25 6.08 14.91
CA ARG A 81 -7.18 7.41 15.53
C ARG A 81 -7.74 8.53 14.65
N HIS A 82 -7.87 8.29 13.34
CA HIS A 82 -8.27 9.27 12.34
C HIS A 82 -9.58 8.90 11.63
N THR A 83 -10.41 8.02 12.23
CA THR A 83 -11.69 7.58 11.65
C THR A 83 -12.75 8.68 11.53
N SER A 84 -12.54 9.84 12.14
CA SER A 84 -13.37 11.04 11.93
C SER A 84 -12.99 11.85 10.68
N GLU A 85 -11.87 11.52 10.04
CA GLU A 85 -11.36 12.17 8.82
C GLU A 85 -11.64 11.31 7.57
N GLU A 86 -11.45 11.89 6.39
CA GLU A 86 -11.67 11.23 5.10
C GLU A 86 -10.51 10.29 4.72
N ILE A 87 -10.17 9.35 5.62
CA ILE A 87 -9.06 8.39 5.43
C ILE A 87 -9.41 7.25 4.47
N TYR A 88 -10.69 7.03 4.15
CA TYR A 88 -11.12 6.06 3.15
C TYR A 88 -12.16 6.62 2.21
N ALA A 89 -12.11 6.18 0.95
CA ALA A 89 -13.14 6.45 -0.03
C ALA A 89 -14.41 5.65 0.29
N ARG A 90 -15.57 6.27 0.04
CA ARG A 90 -16.91 5.70 0.21
C ARG A 90 -17.34 4.87 -0.99
N THR A 91 -16.94 5.30 -2.18
CA THR A 91 -17.26 4.75 -3.51
C THR A 91 -16.12 3.95 -4.12
N ASP A 92 -14.94 3.92 -3.50
CA ASP A 92 -13.81 3.08 -3.90
C ASP A 92 -13.47 2.04 -2.82
N HIS A 93 -12.80 0.97 -3.21
CA HIS A 93 -12.28 -0.03 -2.28
C HIS A 93 -11.02 0.40 -1.54
N HIS A 94 -10.37 1.50 -1.90
CA HIS A 94 -9.13 1.96 -1.28
C HIS A 94 -9.32 2.98 -0.15
N TRP A 95 -8.24 3.18 0.62
CA TRP A 95 -8.05 4.39 1.41
C TRP A 95 -7.85 5.63 0.52
N THR A 96 -7.85 6.81 1.11
CA THR A 96 -7.44 8.05 0.43
C THR A 96 -5.93 8.29 0.59
N GLY A 97 -5.39 9.32 -0.07
CA GLY A 97 -4.02 9.77 0.20
C GLY A 97 -3.79 10.16 1.66
N LEU A 98 -4.82 10.67 2.35
CA LEU A 98 -4.75 11.00 3.78
C LEU A 98 -4.68 9.74 4.66
N GLY A 99 -5.46 8.70 4.34
CA GLY A 99 -5.32 7.40 5.02
C GLY A 99 -3.92 6.81 4.84
N ALA A 100 -3.41 6.84 3.61
CA ALA A 100 -2.05 6.38 3.31
C ALA A 100 -0.98 7.15 4.12
N PHE A 101 -1.16 8.46 4.33
CA PHE A 101 -0.27 9.29 5.14
C PHE A 101 -0.13 8.79 6.58
N TYR A 102 -1.23 8.51 7.27
CA TYR A 102 -1.16 8.06 8.67
C TYR A 102 -0.49 6.69 8.82
N ALA A 103 -0.71 5.78 7.86
CA ALA A 103 0.00 4.50 7.86
C ALA A 103 1.49 4.65 7.50
N ALA A 104 1.83 5.55 6.58
CA ALA A 104 3.20 5.88 6.22
C ALA A 104 3.98 6.51 7.40
N GLU A 105 3.33 7.40 8.16
CA GLU A 105 3.91 7.99 9.37
C GLU A 105 4.25 6.91 10.41
N GLU A 106 3.34 5.96 10.65
CA GLU A 106 3.59 4.83 11.56
C GLU A 106 4.72 3.93 11.05
N PHE A 107 4.79 3.68 9.73
CA PHE A 107 5.91 2.95 9.14
C PHE A 107 7.24 3.69 9.34
N ALA A 108 7.31 4.98 9.02
CA ALA A 108 8.53 5.76 9.13
C ALA A 108 9.04 5.83 10.58
N LYS A 109 8.11 6.01 11.53
CA LYS A 109 8.39 5.90 12.97
C LYS A 109 8.93 4.53 13.35
N THR A 110 8.28 3.45 12.88
CA THR A 110 8.71 2.06 13.13
C THR A 110 10.09 1.77 12.53
N ALA A 111 10.41 2.32 11.37
CA ALA A 111 11.68 2.16 10.68
C ALA A 111 12.79 3.09 11.20
N GLY A 112 12.47 3.99 12.13
CA GLY A 112 13.41 4.95 12.71
C GLY A 112 13.97 5.94 11.69
N VAL A 113 13.15 6.36 10.72
CA VAL A 113 13.55 7.32 9.67
C VAL A 113 12.77 8.64 9.83
N PRO A 114 13.36 9.77 9.41
CA PRO A 114 12.63 11.05 9.39
C PRO A 114 11.37 10.93 8.51
N PHE A 115 10.32 11.66 8.87
CA PHE A 115 9.08 11.73 8.10
C PHE A 115 8.62 13.19 8.06
N ALA A 116 8.16 13.64 6.88
CA ALA A 116 7.68 15.00 6.73
C ALA A 116 6.32 15.14 7.42
N SER A 117 6.11 16.22 8.16
CA SER A 117 4.81 16.49 8.81
C SER A 117 3.74 16.81 7.77
N LEU A 118 2.47 16.61 8.12
CA LEU A 118 1.34 16.79 7.19
C LEU A 118 1.30 18.17 6.51
N ASN A 119 1.74 19.23 7.20
CA ASN A 119 1.83 20.59 6.66
C ASN A 119 2.87 20.78 5.53
N GLN A 120 3.75 19.79 5.31
CA GLN A 120 4.70 19.76 4.20
C GLN A 120 4.11 19.08 2.95
N TYR A 121 2.84 18.69 3.01
CA TYR A 121 2.08 18.18 1.89
C TYR A 121 0.92 19.13 1.59
N GLU A 122 0.60 19.28 0.32
CA GLU A 122 -0.62 19.94 -0.12
C GLU A 122 -1.74 18.89 -0.25
N LEU A 123 -2.82 19.08 0.52
CA LEU A 123 -4.05 18.28 0.38
C LEU A 123 -4.80 18.74 -0.87
N LYS A 124 -4.81 17.90 -1.91
CA LYS A 124 -5.54 18.14 -3.16
C LYS A 124 -6.85 17.38 -3.16
N ARG A 125 -7.88 18.04 -3.69
CA ARG A 125 -9.22 17.48 -3.91
C ARG A 125 -9.55 17.57 -5.39
N ARG A 126 -10.03 16.46 -5.96
CA ARG A 126 -10.63 16.43 -7.29
C ARG A 126 -12.06 15.91 -7.16
N GLU A 127 -13.02 16.77 -7.45
CA GLU A 127 -14.44 16.49 -7.23
C GLU A 127 -15.01 15.47 -8.22
N GLY A 128 -16.06 14.77 -7.81
CA GLY A 128 -16.86 13.95 -8.72
C GLY A 128 -16.34 12.53 -8.89
N TYR A 129 -15.53 12.03 -7.96
CA TYR A 129 -14.97 10.68 -7.96
C TYR A 129 -16.05 9.64 -7.65
N VAL A 130 -16.10 8.60 -8.49
CA VAL A 130 -16.93 7.41 -8.30
C VAL A 130 -16.04 6.21 -8.55
N GLY A 131 -15.60 5.57 -7.48
CA GLY A 131 -14.61 4.50 -7.51
C GLY A 131 -15.13 3.12 -7.92
N THR A 132 -14.29 2.12 -7.67
CA THR A 132 -14.53 0.72 -8.04
C THR A 132 -15.75 0.08 -7.38
N MET A 133 -16.24 0.60 -6.23
CA MET A 133 -17.44 0.05 -5.59
C MET A 133 -18.66 0.17 -6.50
N TYR A 134 -18.70 1.16 -7.40
CA TYR A 134 -19.76 1.23 -8.39
C TYR A 134 -19.82 -0.04 -9.23
N ASN A 135 -18.68 -0.51 -9.75
CA ASN A 135 -18.63 -1.75 -10.50
C ASN A 135 -18.82 -2.99 -9.62
N PHE A 136 -18.22 -3.04 -8.43
CA PHE A 136 -18.32 -4.20 -7.52
C PHE A 136 -19.75 -4.42 -7.01
N THR A 137 -20.57 -3.38 -6.97
CA THR A 137 -21.99 -3.46 -6.58
C THR A 137 -22.94 -3.61 -7.77
N ASN A 138 -22.43 -4.09 -8.92
CA ASN A 138 -23.17 -4.23 -10.17
C ASN A 138 -23.83 -2.92 -10.62
N ARG A 139 -23.06 -1.83 -10.60
CA ARG A 139 -23.45 -0.49 -11.04
C ARG A 139 -24.61 0.11 -10.25
N ASN A 140 -24.57 -0.01 -8.92
CA ASN A 140 -25.60 0.55 -8.06
C ASN A 140 -25.70 2.08 -8.23
N PRO A 141 -26.87 2.63 -8.64
CA PRO A 141 -27.02 4.05 -8.93
C PRO A 141 -26.83 4.95 -7.70
N LYS A 142 -26.96 4.42 -6.47
CA LYS A 142 -26.68 5.18 -5.24
C LYS A 142 -25.24 5.68 -5.17
N LEU A 143 -24.28 4.92 -5.69
CA LEU A 143 -22.87 5.32 -5.72
C LEU A 143 -22.61 6.35 -6.82
N LEU A 144 -23.23 6.16 -7.99
CA LEU A 144 -23.12 7.11 -9.11
C LEU A 144 -23.69 8.49 -8.74
N ASN A 145 -24.80 8.52 -8.01
CA ASN A 145 -25.49 9.74 -7.59
C ASN A 145 -24.94 10.34 -6.30
N ASN A 146 -23.89 9.77 -5.71
CA ASN A 146 -23.27 10.26 -4.49
C ASN A 146 -21.73 10.22 -4.62
N PRO A 147 -21.16 10.96 -5.59
CA PRO A 147 -19.73 11.03 -5.75
C PRO A 147 -19.07 11.65 -4.51
N GLU A 148 -17.76 11.49 -4.42
CA GLU A 148 -16.92 12.08 -3.39
C GLU A 148 -15.72 12.82 -4.02
N ASP A 149 -14.89 13.42 -3.17
CA ASP A 149 -13.61 13.95 -3.60
C ASP A 149 -12.58 12.84 -3.68
N PHE A 150 -11.79 12.84 -4.75
CA PHE A 150 -10.53 12.10 -4.76
C PHE A 150 -9.48 12.93 -4.03
N ILE A 151 -9.02 12.42 -2.88
CA ILE A 151 -8.09 13.10 -1.97
C ILE A 151 -6.69 12.53 -2.15
N THR A 152 -5.73 13.41 -2.48
CA THR A 152 -4.30 13.10 -2.53
C THR A 152 -3.50 14.05 -1.65
N LEU A 153 -2.31 13.62 -1.25
CA LEU A 153 -1.32 14.47 -0.57
C LEU A 153 -0.10 14.59 -1.47
N VAL A 154 0.12 15.80 -1.99
CA VAL A 154 1.23 16.11 -2.89
C VAL A 154 2.38 16.70 -2.06
N PRO A 155 3.59 16.13 -2.11
CA PRO A 155 4.70 16.61 -1.30
C PRO A 155 5.21 17.96 -1.84
N ASN A 156 5.56 18.89 -0.95
CA ASN A 156 6.12 20.21 -1.33
C ASN A 156 7.59 20.15 -1.78
N VAL A 157 8.08 18.98 -2.17
CA VAL A 157 9.44 18.77 -2.66
C VAL A 157 9.41 18.27 -4.10
N ASN A 158 10.34 18.77 -4.91
CA ASN A 158 10.49 18.30 -6.29
C ASN A 158 10.81 16.80 -6.30
N HIS A 159 10.14 16.08 -7.18
CA HIS A 159 10.29 14.64 -7.35
C HIS A 159 10.09 14.28 -8.82
N MET A 160 10.75 13.20 -9.24
CA MET A 160 10.53 12.52 -10.51
C MET A 160 10.70 11.02 -10.28
N ALA A 161 10.08 10.21 -11.13
CA ALA A 161 10.12 8.77 -11.03
C ALA A 161 10.49 8.13 -12.37
N ASP A 162 11.40 7.15 -12.31
CA ASP A 162 11.72 6.27 -13.42
C ASP A 162 10.75 5.09 -13.39
N TYR A 163 10.01 4.88 -14.48
CA TYR A 163 9.08 3.78 -14.66
C TYR A 163 9.71 2.69 -15.49
N TYR A 164 9.56 1.45 -15.01
CA TYR A 164 10.04 0.24 -15.64
C TYR A 164 8.89 -0.75 -15.80
N ASP A 165 8.96 -1.62 -16.80
CA ASP A 165 8.03 -2.73 -16.92
C ASP A 165 8.24 -3.78 -15.80
N LYS A 166 7.40 -4.82 -15.79
CA LYS A 166 7.47 -5.93 -14.83
C LYS A 166 8.80 -6.69 -14.82
N ASP A 167 9.59 -6.61 -15.90
CA ASP A 167 10.91 -7.24 -16.03
C ASP A 167 12.04 -6.24 -15.70
N TYR A 168 11.70 -5.07 -15.14
CA TYR A 168 12.58 -3.97 -14.79
C TYR A 168 13.33 -3.36 -16.00
N LYS A 169 12.70 -3.30 -17.17
CA LYS A 169 13.20 -2.57 -18.34
C LYS A 169 12.62 -1.17 -18.35
N PHE A 170 13.48 -0.16 -18.56
CA PHE A 170 13.06 1.24 -18.55
C PHE A 170 11.99 1.51 -19.62
N VAL A 171 10.94 2.21 -19.21
CA VAL A 171 9.82 2.60 -20.07
C VAL A 171 9.82 4.10 -20.27
N THR A 172 9.78 4.88 -19.18
CA THR A 172 9.66 6.34 -19.24
C THR A 172 10.02 6.99 -17.92
N GLU A 173 10.25 8.30 -17.94
CA GLU A 173 10.34 9.14 -16.75
C GLU A 173 9.03 9.94 -16.65
N HIS A 174 8.41 9.95 -15.47
CA HIS A 174 7.14 10.66 -15.25
C HIS A 174 7.00 11.09 -13.79
N ASP A 175 6.08 12.03 -13.53
CA ASP A 175 5.64 12.36 -12.18
C ASP A 175 4.96 11.14 -11.49
N ILE A 176 4.97 11.10 -10.16
CA ILE A 176 4.27 10.08 -9.36
C ILE A 176 2.75 10.14 -9.60
N PHE A 177 2.23 11.36 -9.82
CA PHE A 177 0.82 11.67 -10.02
C PHE A 177 0.46 11.75 -11.51
N TRP A 178 -0.19 10.70 -12.01
CA TRP A 178 -0.66 10.60 -13.39
C TRP A 178 -2.04 11.24 -13.54
N TYR A 179 -2.24 12.01 -14.62
CA TYR A 179 -3.58 12.50 -14.93
C TYR A 179 -4.44 11.39 -15.54
N ILE A 180 -5.52 11.02 -14.85
CA ILE A 180 -6.54 10.09 -15.36
C ILE A 180 -7.76 10.87 -15.82
N SER A 181 -8.22 10.61 -17.05
CA SER A 181 -9.37 11.31 -17.67
C SER A 181 -10.67 11.24 -16.84
N ASP A 182 -11.48 12.29 -16.88
CA ASP A 182 -12.83 12.34 -16.28
C ASP A 182 -13.78 11.29 -16.86
N GLN A 183 -13.49 10.74 -18.05
CA GLN A 183 -14.25 9.63 -18.64
C GLN A 183 -13.99 8.29 -17.94
N MET A 184 -12.91 8.20 -17.14
CA MET A 184 -12.47 7.01 -16.43
C MET A 184 -12.50 7.22 -14.91
N LYS A 185 -13.61 7.76 -14.37
CA LYS A 185 -13.74 8.09 -12.94
C LYS A 185 -13.36 6.95 -12.00
N SER A 186 -13.77 5.71 -12.30
CA SER A 186 -13.43 4.55 -11.48
C SER A 186 -11.94 4.21 -11.48
N GLY A 187 -11.17 4.75 -12.43
CA GLY A 187 -9.74 4.58 -12.56
C GLY A 187 -8.93 5.72 -11.94
N TRP A 188 -9.55 6.73 -11.32
CA TRP A 188 -8.80 7.87 -10.76
C TRP A 188 -7.81 7.47 -9.67
N TYR A 189 -8.01 6.36 -8.97
CA TYR A 189 -7.02 5.87 -8.01
C TYR A 189 -5.67 5.55 -8.66
N SER A 190 -5.65 5.22 -9.96
CA SER A 190 -4.43 5.09 -10.76
C SER A 190 -3.69 6.40 -10.98
N THR A 191 -4.20 7.54 -10.48
CA THR A 191 -3.41 8.77 -10.35
C THR A 191 -2.11 8.47 -9.61
N PHE A 192 -2.13 7.60 -8.60
CA PHE A 192 -0.90 7.10 -8.02
C PHE A 192 -0.26 6.07 -8.97
N LEU A 193 0.91 6.41 -9.52
CA LEU A 193 1.77 5.54 -10.32
C LEU A 193 1.24 5.10 -11.70
N GLY A 194 0.10 5.61 -12.15
CA GLY A 194 -0.45 5.32 -13.49
C GLY A 194 -1.13 3.96 -13.62
N ASN A 195 -0.52 2.89 -13.11
CA ASN A 195 -1.12 1.55 -13.00
C ASN A 195 -0.35 0.69 -11.98
N ASP A 196 -0.71 -0.59 -11.86
CA ASP A 196 -0.04 -1.55 -10.96
C ASP A 196 1.07 -2.39 -11.63
N ASP A 197 1.19 -2.40 -12.96
CA ASP A 197 2.12 -3.29 -13.67
C ASP A 197 3.51 -2.69 -13.95
N TYR A 198 3.72 -1.44 -13.52
CA TYR A 198 5.04 -0.84 -13.44
C TYR A 198 5.82 -1.24 -12.18
N MET A 199 7.13 -1.36 -12.35
CA MET A 199 8.09 -1.14 -11.27
C MET A 199 8.54 0.32 -11.32
N VAL A 200 8.61 0.99 -10.17
CA VAL A 200 8.89 2.43 -10.11
C VAL A 200 10.07 2.68 -9.21
N ARG A 201 11.00 3.53 -9.66
CA ARG A 201 12.13 4.01 -8.87
C ARG A 201 11.98 5.50 -8.67
N ILE A 202 11.98 5.93 -7.42
CA ILE A 202 11.87 7.32 -7.00
C ILE A 202 13.15 7.66 -6.25
N LYS A 203 13.84 8.72 -6.66
CA LYS A 203 14.99 9.24 -5.95
C LYS A 203 14.59 10.45 -5.13
N SER A 204 14.99 10.47 -3.87
CA SER A 204 14.85 11.65 -3.03
C SER A 204 16.06 12.57 -3.23
N PRO A 205 15.86 13.82 -3.67
CA PRO A 205 16.93 14.80 -3.66
C PRO A 205 17.22 15.37 -2.25
N VAL A 206 16.33 15.13 -1.28
CA VAL A 206 16.37 15.75 0.06
C VAL A 206 16.94 14.84 1.15
N CYS A 207 16.77 13.51 1.02
CA CYS A 207 17.25 12.54 2.00
C CYS A 207 18.65 12.03 1.62
N LYS A 208 19.58 11.98 2.60
CA LYS A 208 20.97 11.53 2.44
C LYS A 208 21.45 10.68 3.62
N ASN A 209 20.69 9.64 3.96
CA ASN A 209 20.92 8.78 5.14
C ASN A 209 21.44 7.36 4.80
N GLY A 210 21.76 7.08 3.54
CA GLY A 210 22.17 5.77 3.03
C GLY A 210 21.06 4.71 3.00
N ARG A 211 19.81 5.06 3.32
CA ARG A 211 18.69 4.11 3.40
C ARG A 211 17.94 4.05 2.08
N LYS A 212 17.68 2.83 1.61
CA LYS A 212 16.94 2.54 0.38
C LYS A 212 15.79 1.58 0.66
N LEU A 213 14.60 1.99 0.27
CA LEU A 213 13.36 1.26 0.52
C LEU A 213 12.91 0.50 -0.72
N MET A 214 12.50 -0.75 -0.56
CA MET A 214 11.67 -1.46 -1.52
C MET A 214 10.28 -1.69 -0.92
N ILE A 215 9.25 -1.16 -1.57
CA ILE A 215 7.85 -1.39 -1.24
C ILE A 215 7.33 -2.51 -2.15
N ILE A 216 7.04 -3.66 -1.56
CA ILE A 216 6.34 -4.77 -2.22
C ILE A 216 4.86 -4.69 -1.81
N LYS A 217 3.99 -4.38 -2.77
CA LYS A 217 2.62 -3.93 -2.50
C LYS A 217 1.55 -4.64 -3.31
N ASP A 218 0.30 -4.45 -2.92
CA ASP A 218 -0.85 -4.48 -3.82
C ASP A 218 -1.35 -3.04 -4.07
N SER A 219 -2.47 -2.84 -4.76
CA SER A 219 -2.93 -1.50 -5.17
C SER A 219 -3.05 -0.49 -4.03
N TYR A 220 -3.26 -0.92 -2.77
CA TYR A 220 -3.25 0.00 -1.62
C TYR A 220 -1.94 0.76 -1.48
N GLY A 221 -0.80 0.09 -1.71
CA GLY A 221 0.52 0.69 -1.58
C GLY A 221 0.84 1.79 -2.59
N ASN A 222 0.04 1.98 -3.64
CA ASN A 222 0.28 3.04 -4.63
C ASN A 222 0.27 4.43 -3.98
N ALA A 223 -0.66 4.66 -3.05
CA ALA A 223 -0.80 5.93 -2.34
C ALA A 223 0.35 6.22 -1.36
N LEU A 224 1.23 5.24 -1.11
CA LEU A 224 2.44 5.44 -0.30
C LEU A 224 3.60 6.07 -1.10
N SER A 225 3.54 6.00 -2.44
CA SER A 225 4.63 6.44 -3.31
C SER A 225 5.16 7.86 -3.08
N PRO A 226 4.33 8.89 -2.80
CA PRO A 226 4.85 10.25 -2.60
C PRO A 226 5.36 10.52 -1.17
N LEU A 227 5.16 9.58 -0.24
CA LEU A 227 5.21 9.90 1.20
C LEU A 227 6.60 9.78 1.81
N PHE A 228 7.49 9.00 1.21
CA PHE A 228 8.77 8.66 1.81
C PHE A 228 9.97 9.47 1.30
N LEU A 229 9.72 10.56 0.57
CA LEU A 229 10.78 11.39 -0.01
C LEU A 229 11.70 11.98 1.05
N SER A 230 11.22 12.31 2.24
CA SER A 230 12.11 12.77 3.33
C SER A 230 12.74 11.64 4.15
N SER A 231 12.35 10.38 3.88
CA SER A 231 12.65 9.22 4.72
C SER A 231 13.76 8.33 4.16
N PHE A 232 13.80 8.15 2.84
CA PHE A 232 14.76 7.28 2.15
C PHE A 232 15.39 8.00 0.96
N GLU A 233 16.66 7.71 0.68
CA GLU A 233 17.37 8.27 -0.48
C GLU A 233 16.77 7.77 -1.80
N GLU A 234 16.31 6.52 -1.79
CA GLU A 234 15.85 5.83 -2.96
C GLU A 234 14.72 4.87 -2.58
N ILE A 235 13.64 4.89 -3.36
CA ILE A 235 12.43 4.11 -3.13
C ILE A 235 12.13 3.33 -4.40
N TYR A 236 12.07 2.01 -4.28
CA TYR A 236 11.60 1.10 -5.32
C TYR A 236 10.20 0.64 -4.96
N ILE A 237 9.29 0.63 -5.92
CA ILE A 237 7.91 0.19 -5.72
C ILE A 237 7.61 -0.89 -6.74
N ALA A 238 7.13 -2.03 -6.27
CA ALA A 238 6.80 -3.17 -7.11
C ALA A 238 5.51 -3.83 -6.63
N ASP A 239 4.61 -4.13 -7.56
CA ASP A 239 3.41 -4.89 -7.23
C ASP A 239 3.70 -6.39 -7.14
N LEU A 240 3.34 -7.01 -6.03
CA LEU A 240 3.53 -8.43 -5.75
C LEU A 240 2.93 -9.33 -6.84
N ARG A 241 1.82 -8.89 -7.45
CA ARG A 241 1.12 -9.67 -8.48
C ARG A 241 1.90 -9.66 -9.79
N TYR A 242 2.47 -8.52 -10.16
CA TYR A 242 2.98 -8.28 -11.52
C TYR A 242 4.49 -8.38 -11.64
N MET A 243 5.25 -8.02 -10.60
CA MET A 243 6.71 -8.03 -10.68
C MET A 243 7.23 -9.41 -11.15
N ASN A 244 8.14 -9.36 -12.10
CA ASN A 244 8.74 -10.54 -12.73
C ASN A 244 10.27 -10.52 -12.60
N VAL A 245 10.75 -9.97 -11.48
CA VAL A 245 12.16 -10.01 -11.08
C VAL A 245 12.34 -10.87 -9.83
N ASN A 246 13.51 -11.49 -9.69
CA ASN A 246 13.88 -12.11 -8.42
C ASN A 246 14.08 -11.01 -7.37
N ALA A 247 13.21 -10.95 -6.37
CA ALA A 247 13.25 -9.92 -5.34
C ALA A 247 14.55 -9.95 -4.51
N ILE A 248 15.10 -11.14 -4.27
CA ILE A 248 16.35 -11.28 -3.48
C ILE A 248 17.52 -10.71 -4.25
N ASP A 249 17.65 -11.08 -5.52
CA ASP A 249 18.72 -10.55 -6.38
C ASP A 249 18.55 -9.05 -6.60
N PHE A 250 17.31 -8.59 -6.79
CA PHE A 250 17.00 -7.17 -6.93
C PHE A 250 17.46 -6.36 -5.72
N ILE A 251 17.12 -6.83 -4.51
CA ILE A 251 17.52 -6.20 -3.24
C ILE A 251 19.05 -6.09 -3.14
N ASN A 252 19.76 -7.20 -3.41
CA ASN A 252 21.22 -7.24 -3.33
C ASN A 252 21.88 -6.31 -4.37
N ASN A 253 21.40 -6.35 -5.62
CA ASN A 253 21.99 -5.60 -6.73
C ASN A 253 21.78 -4.09 -6.60
N HIS A 254 20.72 -3.64 -5.93
CA HIS A 254 20.41 -2.23 -5.74
C HIS A 254 20.82 -1.67 -4.36
N GLY A 255 21.32 -2.54 -3.48
CA GLY A 255 21.70 -2.19 -2.11
C GLY A 255 20.50 -1.73 -1.27
N VAL A 256 19.35 -2.39 -1.43
CA VAL A 256 18.15 -2.11 -0.64
C VAL A 256 18.42 -2.43 0.84
N THR A 257 18.15 -1.48 1.73
CA THR A 257 18.37 -1.63 3.17
C THR A 257 17.08 -1.99 3.91
N ASP A 258 15.93 -1.67 3.32
CA ASP A 258 14.63 -1.81 3.94
C ASP A 258 13.60 -2.36 2.94
N VAL A 259 12.81 -3.34 3.35
CA VAL A 259 11.72 -3.91 2.54
C VAL A 259 10.43 -3.78 3.33
N LEU A 260 9.44 -3.10 2.74
CA LEU A 260 8.10 -2.99 3.28
C LEU A 260 7.12 -3.83 2.46
N PHE A 261 6.51 -4.83 3.09
CA PHE A 261 5.31 -5.46 2.55
C PHE A 261 4.09 -4.63 2.96
N ALA A 262 3.57 -3.81 2.03
CA ALA A 262 2.39 -2.97 2.21
C ALA A 262 1.19 -3.60 1.48
N ILE A 263 0.47 -4.48 2.17
CA ILE A 263 -0.54 -5.36 1.57
C ILE A 263 -1.88 -5.16 2.28
N CYS A 264 -2.97 -4.95 1.54
CA CYS A 264 -4.28 -4.86 2.21
C CYS A 264 -4.69 -6.20 2.85
N SER A 265 -5.50 -6.15 3.90
CA SER A 265 -5.88 -7.33 4.70
C SER A 265 -6.49 -8.43 3.83
N TYR A 266 -7.28 -8.08 2.82
CA TYR A 266 -7.86 -9.01 1.86
C TYR A 266 -6.78 -9.75 1.05
N SER A 267 -5.82 -9.03 0.50
CA SER A 267 -4.71 -9.60 -0.29
C SER A 267 -3.78 -10.46 0.56
N ALA A 268 -3.54 -10.07 1.83
CA ALA A 268 -2.73 -10.85 2.75
C ALA A 268 -3.32 -12.26 2.98
N VAL A 269 -4.64 -12.34 3.23
CA VAL A 269 -5.33 -13.61 3.47
C VAL A 269 -5.82 -14.31 2.19
N ASN A 270 -5.57 -13.74 1.01
CA ASN A 270 -5.86 -14.38 -0.27
C ASN A 270 -4.68 -15.28 -0.66
N GLY A 271 -4.88 -16.60 -0.62
CA GLY A 271 -3.83 -17.59 -0.86
C GLY A 271 -3.14 -17.48 -2.22
N ASN A 272 -3.85 -17.02 -3.26
CA ASN A 272 -3.30 -16.85 -4.62
C ASN A 272 -2.42 -15.61 -4.73
N ILE A 273 -2.77 -14.53 -4.03
CA ILE A 273 -1.97 -13.30 -4.04
C ILE A 273 -0.75 -13.50 -3.15
N SER A 274 -0.94 -13.94 -1.90
CA SER A 274 0.18 -14.07 -0.98
C SER A 274 1.17 -15.17 -1.40
N SER A 275 0.78 -16.15 -2.24
CA SER A 275 1.71 -17.20 -2.69
C SER A 275 2.80 -16.64 -3.60
N ARG A 276 2.54 -15.49 -4.25
CA ARG A 276 3.53 -14.78 -5.06
C ARG A 276 4.75 -14.36 -4.25
N ILE A 277 4.65 -14.18 -2.93
CA ILE A 277 5.81 -13.90 -2.06
C ILE A 277 6.86 -15.00 -2.21
N ASN A 278 6.45 -16.26 -2.28
CA ASN A 278 7.37 -17.36 -2.53
C ASN A 278 7.92 -17.32 -3.95
N THR A 279 7.05 -17.07 -4.94
CA THR A 279 7.43 -17.03 -6.36
C THR A 279 8.51 -15.98 -6.64
N ILE A 280 8.37 -14.76 -6.12
CA ILE A 280 9.34 -13.68 -6.39
C ILE A 280 10.73 -13.96 -5.80
N THR A 281 10.88 -14.94 -4.90
CA THR A 281 12.19 -15.35 -4.36
C THR A 281 12.90 -16.43 -5.18
N THR A 282 12.21 -16.97 -6.18
CA THR A 282 12.69 -18.07 -7.03
C THR A 282 12.62 -17.77 -8.53
N LEU A 283 12.15 -16.60 -8.95
CA LEU A 283 12.16 -16.21 -10.37
C LEU A 283 13.59 -16.22 -10.92
N GLY A 284 13.76 -16.72 -12.15
CA GLY A 284 15.05 -16.77 -12.83
C GLY A 284 16.09 -17.75 -12.26
N LYS A 285 15.73 -18.57 -11.26
CA LYS A 285 16.56 -19.68 -10.78
C LYS A 285 16.32 -20.95 -11.58
#